data_AF-A0A2G1YF14-F1
#
_entry.id   AF-A0A2G1YF14-F1
#
_cell.length_a   1.000
_cell.length_b   1.000
_cell.length_c   1.000
_cell.angle_alpha   90.00
_cell.angle_beta   90.00
_cell.angle_gamma   90.00
#
_symmetry.space_group_name_H-M   'P 1'
#
loop_
_entity.id
_entity.type
_entity.pdbx_description
1 polymer ?
#
loop_
_entity_poly.entity_id
_entity_poly.type
_entity_poly.pdbx_seq_one_letter_code
_entity_poly.pdbx_strand_id
1 'polypeptide(L)'
;MDVAPGLVVAPVLPLDGVPIVRLEADDGLHRVLGFQREGQIWLSDRLMRKRAGTAGTTVNLNRIFASYTGKDPYPVPDLAMFQGRRIALSVLLAEGWRLRAKRAESASLGVPAYVLARRVFQADNAPVTFGWPDPSTQEISDEPRAAAAIQELTTASHVHSLPLTETDGVLSLGWPVIIRLLPASTDGSNAFPLPLEAAVVPLAGQAGFADPTGLYARATAVTHSETPWPSAPDTLVVRAKDLLTEAGQAAVAQVRTVHASQDRAAMDVTQYAQILKGAVSIQIEPLGARVWQVANRGALQTLRFDRKGSFTLDMNRSDGVLGFWSIGPALFVALDPAVETVLVALTTKQSATEARLQAIELVEAGPKLERLQHDGCQTTALIEGSGQVTVRARLKPRVRLAGDRLPVTSLGQGLWQFIVPEPAKAAMVLSVAMGCD
;
A
#
# COMPACT_ATOMS: atom_id res chain seq x y z
N MET A 1 14.77 -18.50 -0.41
CA MET A 1 13.44 -18.89 -0.89
C MET A 1 13.38 -18.51 -2.36
N ASP A 2 13.35 -19.48 -3.26
CA ASP A 2 13.32 -19.24 -4.70
C ASP A 2 11.97 -18.68 -5.11
N VAL A 3 12.00 -17.58 -5.87
CA VAL A 3 10.82 -17.04 -6.55
C VAL A 3 10.37 -18.09 -7.56
N ALA A 4 9.08 -18.45 -7.55
CA ALA A 4 8.53 -19.39 -8.52
C ALA A 4 8.77 -18.87 -9.96
N PRO A 5 9.21 -19.71 -10.91
CA PRO A 5 9.59 -19.30 -12.26
C PRO A 5 8.54 -18.48 -12.99
N GLY A 6 8.95 -17.30 -13.46
CA GLY A 6 8.32 -16.60 -14.57
C GLY A 6 9.14 -16.79 -15.85
N LEU A 7 8.46 -17.05 -16.97
CA LEU A 7 9.03 -17.28 -18.31
C LEU A 7 9.30 -15.95 -19.04
N VAL A 8 10.43 -15.85 -19.75
CA VAL A 8 10.83 -14.63 -20.48
C VAL A 8 11.09 -14.90 -21.96
N VAL A 9 10.58 -14.06 -22.86
CA VAL A 9 11.14 -13.93 -24.22
C VAL A 9 12.11 -12.78 -24.24
N ALA A 10 13.35 -13.17 -24.41
CA ALA A 10 14.48 -12.30 -24.54
C ALA A 10 14.68 -11.96 -26.04
N PRO A 11 14.74 -10.67 -26.43
CA PRO A 11 15.06 -10.29 -27.80
C PRO A 11 16.39 -10.89 -28.25
N VAL A 12 16.53 -11.06 -29.56
CA VAL A 12 17.84 -11.31 -30.17
C VAL A 12 18.70 -10.10 -29.88
N LEU A 13 19.88 -10.33 -29.31
CA LEU A 13 20.85 -9.28 -29.03
C LEU A 13 21.16 -8.54 -30.35
N PRO A 14 21.00 -7.21 -30.43
CA PRO A 14 21.44 -6.45 -31.59
C PRO A 14 22.93 -6.67 -31.83
N LEU A 15 23.41 -6.55 -33.07
CA LEU A 15 24.82 -6.77 -33.44
C LEU A 15 25.81 -5.93 -32.60
N ASP A 16 25.37 -4.77 -32.10
CA ASP A 16 26.13 -3.83 -31.28
C ASP A 16 25.63 -3.72 -29.83
N GLY A 17 24.67 -4.55 -29.44
CA GLY A 17 24.21 -4.63 -28.06
C GLY A 17 25.22 -5.39 -27.19
N VAL A 18 25.53 -4.86 -26.01
CA VAL A 18 26.23 -5.62 -24.97
C VAL A 18 25.18 -6.38 -24.14
N PRO A 19 25.22 -7.71 -24.09
CA PRO A 19 24.22 -8.49 -23.39
C PRO A 19 24.35 -8.30 -21.89
N ILE A 20 23.25 -8.03 -21.19
CA ILE A 20 23.30 -7.93 -19.72
C ILE A 20 23.15 -9.32 -19.10
N VAL A 21 22.14 -10.08 -19.52
CA VAL A 21 22.01 -11.48 -19.13
C VAL A 21 21.73 -12.31 -20.36
N ARG A 22 22.64 -13.24 -20.65
CA ARG A 22 22.48 -14.24 -21.70
C ARG A 22 21.60 -15.38 -21.21
N LEU A 23 20.64 -15.77 -22.03
CA LEU A 23 19.85 -16.97 -21.89
C LEU A 23 20.27 -17.93 -23.00
N GLU A 24 20.67 -19.13 -22.62
CA GLU A 24 20.81 -20.22 -23.59
C GLU A 24 19.42 -20.73 -23.95
N ALA A 25 19.10 -20.70 -25.24
CA ALA A 25 17.87 -21.25 -25.77
C ALA A 25 18.17 -22.56 -26.51
N ASP A 26 17.20 -23.48 -26.49
CA ASP A 26 17.32 -24.81 -27.09
C ASP A 26 17.55 -24.78 -28.62
N ASP A 27 17.36 -23.61 -29.25
CA ASP A 27 17.56 -23.35 -30.69
C ASP A 27 18.99 -22.90 -31.03
N GLY A 28 19.91 -22.84 -30.06
CA GLY A 28 21.29 -22.39 -30.24
C GLY A 28 21.44 -20.87 -30.42
N LEU A 29 20.36 -20.09 -30.32
CA LEU A 29 20.41 -18.64 -30.41
C LEU A 29 20.65 -18.03 -29.02
N HIS A 30 21.58 -17.07 -28.94
CA HIS A 30 21.78 -16.28 -27.73
C HIS A 30 20.65 -15.26 -27.58
N ARG A 31 19.78 -15.49 -26.60
CA ARG A 31 18.73 -14.52 -26.24
C ARG A 31 19.20 -13.72 -25.04
N VAL A 32 18.80 -12.45 -24.94
CA VAL A 32 19.15 -11.60 -23.79
C VAL A 32 17.96 -10.97 -23.09
N LEU A 33 17.95 -10.98 -21.76
CA LEU A 33 16.89 -10.33 -20.96
C LEU A 33 16.88 -8.81 -21.06
N GLY A 34 18.03 -8.29 -21.48
CA GLY A 34 18.24 -6.92 -21.86
C GLY A 34 19.63 -6.75 -22.46
N PHE A 35 19.85 -5.63 -23.11
CA PHE A 35 21.12 -5.26 -23.70
C PHE A 35 21.40 -3.77 -23.52
N GLN A 36 22.68 -3.42 -23.50
CA GLN A 36 23.15 -2.05 -23.41
C GLN A 36 23.59 -1.64 -24.81
N ARG A 37 23.15 -0.48 -25.27
CA ARG A 37 23.52 0.09 -26.56
C ARG A 37 23.59 1.59 -26.41
N GLU A 38 24.70 2.21 -26.82
CA GLU A 38 24.88 3.67 -26.78
C GLU A 38 24.64 4.29 -25.39
N GLY A 39 25.05 3.60 -24.33
CA GLY A 39 24.83 4.05 -22.95
C GLY A 39 23.40 3.87 -22.42
N GLN A 40 22.46 3.43 -23.26
CA GLN A 40 21.08 3.13 -22.88
C GLN A 40 20.90 1.63 -22.60
N ILE A 41 20.00 1.31 -21.67
CA ILE A 41 19.67 -0.07 -21.29
C ILE A 41 18.26 -0.40 -21.77
N TRP A 42 18.15 -1.52 -22.46
CA TRP A 42 16.89 -2.06 -22.97
C TRP A 42 16.58 -3.34 -22.21
N LEU A 43 15.42 -3.41 -21.56
CA LEU A 43 14.92 -4.61 -20.87
C LEU A 43 13.66 -5.10 -21.58
N SER A 44 13.52 -6.43 -21.74
CA SER A 44 12.30 -7.00 -22.32
C SER A 44 11.14 -6.90 -21.32
N ASP A 45 10.03 -6.28 -21.71
CA ASP A 45 8.80 -6.12 -20.93
C ASP A 45 7.78 -7.28 -21.15
N ARG A 46 8.05 -8.19 -22.10
CA ARG A 46 7.12 -9.24 -22.48
C ARG A 46 7.30 -10.52 -21.67
N LEU A 47 6.32 -10.78 -20.80
CA LEU A 47 6.06 -12.09 -20.19
C LEU A 47 5.50 -13.06 -21.25
N MET A 48 6.05 -14.26 -21.36
CA MET A 48 5.55 -15.29 -22.31
C MET A 48 5.00 -16.54 -21.61
N ARG A 49 3.98 -17.13 -22.22
CA ARG A 49 3.31 -18.39 -21.82
C ARG A 49 3.92 -19.54 -22.67
N LYS A 50 4.55 -20.56 -22.07
CA LYS A 50 5.11 -21.72 -22.81
C LYS A 50 4.10 -22.89 -22.83
N ARG A 51 4.02 -23.56 -23.98
CA ARG A 51 3.28 -24.81 -24.20
C ARG A 51 3.99 -25.95 -23.45
N ALA A 52 3.23 -26.82 -22.78
CA ALA A 52 3.72 -27.84 -21.85
C ALA A 52 4.81 -28.76 -22.45
N GLY A 53 5.92 -29.01 -21.72
CA GLY A 53 6.83 -30.13 -22.06
C GLY A 53 8.29 -30.09 -21.56
N THR A 54 8.89 -28.94 -21.27
CA THR A 54 10.33 -28.85 -20.89
C THR A 54 10.54 -28.02 -19.63
N ALA A 55 11.40 -28.49 -18.71
CA ALA A 55 11.76 -27.81 -17.47
C ALA A 55 12.15 -26.34 -17.74
N GLY A 56 11.47 -25.39 -17.10
CA GLY A 56 11.66 -23.96 -17.35
C GLY A 56 12.85 -23.38 -16.61
N THR A 57 13.71 -22.64 -17.31
CA THR A 57 14.78 -21.83 -16.71
C THR A 57 14.16 -20.62 -16.00
N THR A 58 14.32 -20.56 -14.68
CA THR A 58 13.90 -19.43 -13.84
C THR A 58 14.81 -18.22 -14.08
N VAL A 59 14.23 -17.09 -14.47
CA VAL A 59 14.96 -15.82 -14.51
C VAL A 59 14.78 -15.09 -13.18
N ASN A 60 15.88 -14.93 -12.45
CA ASN A 60 15.88 -14.16 -11.20
C ASN A 60 16.09 -12.67 -11.52
N LEU A 61 15.00 -11.89 -11.61
CA LEU A 61 15.04 -10.44 -11.86
C LEU A 61 15.92 -9.69 -10.84
N ASN A 62 15.99 -10.15 -9.59
CA ASN A 62 16.86 -9.53 -8.57
C ASN A 62 18.35 -9.71 -8.89
N ARG A 63 18.72 -10.77 -9.63
CA ARG A 63 20.10 -10.97 -10.11
C ARG A 63 20.41 -10.04 -11.28
N ILE A 64 19.42 -9.78 -12.15
CA ILE A 64 19.52 -8.80 -13.22
C ILE A 64 19.73 -7.40 -12.62
N PHE A 65 18.82 -6.93 -11.76
CA PHE A 65 18.95 -5.63 -11.11
C PHE A 65 20.27 -5.51 -10.35
N ALA A 66 20.67 -6.54 -9.59
CA ALA A 66 21.94 -6.55 -8.87
C ALA A 66 23.19 -6.47 -9.78
N SER A 67 23.12 -7.00 -11.00
CA SER A 67 24.24 -6.86 -11.94
C SER A 67 24.42 -5.41 -12.40
N TYR A 68 23.37 -4.60 -12.40
CA TYR A 68 23.42 -3.18 -12.74
C TYR A 68 23.69 -2.27 -11.56
N THR A 69 22.99 -2.50 -10.44
CA THR A 69 23.11 -1.65 -9.25
C THR A 69 24.37 -1.97 -8.44
N GLY A 70 25.09 -3.03 -8.82
CA GLY A 70 26.21 -3.55 -8.06
C GLY A 70 25.78 -4.29 -6.79
N LYS A 71 26.76 -4.55 -5.92
CA LYS A 71 26.53 -5.20 -4.61
C LYS A 71 26.05 -4.22 -3.54
N ASP A 72 26.19 -2.93 -3.80
CA ASP A 72 25.78 -1.88 -2.87
C ASP A 72 24.26 -1.69 -2.90
N PRO A 73 23.65 -1.26 -1.79
CA PRO A 73 22.22 -0.96 -1.75
C PRO A 73 21.89 0.18 -2.73
N TYR A 74 20.83 0.02 -3.50
CA TYR A 74 20.32 1.03 -4.44
C TYR A 74 18.87 1.35 -4.08
N PRO A 75 18.45 2.63 -4.10
CA PRO A 75 17.07 3.00 -3.78
C PRO A 75 16.13 2.57 -4.90
N VAL A 76 15.01 1.98 -4.53
CA VAL A 76 13.88 1.73 -5.42
C VAL A 76 12.61 2.35 -4.82
N PRO A 77 11.64 2.78 -5.65
CA PRO A 77 10.33 3.20 -5.17
C PRO A 77 9.67 2.10 -4.34
N ASP A 78 9.09 2.46 -3.19
CA ASP A 78 8.28 1.54 -2.40
C ASP A 78 6.80 1.92 -2.46
N LEU A 79 5.97 0.91 -2.74
CA LEU A 79 4.52 1.04 -2.89
C LEU A 79 3.76 0.31 -1.78
N ALA A 80 4.47 -0.20 -0.77
CA ALA A 80 3.87 -0.94 0.34
C ALA A 80 3.88 -0.15 1.63
N MET A 81 4.71 0.89 1.73
CA MET A 81 4.91 1.67 2.94
C MET A 81 4.58 3.15 2.71
N PHE A 82 4.04 3.79 3.74
CA PHE A 82 3.79 5.22 3.82
C PHE A 82 4.18 5.71 5.22
N GLN A 83 5.20 6.57 5.30
CA GLN A 83 5.73 7.13 6.55
C GLN A 83 6.02 6.07 7.63
N GLY A 84 6.62 4.95 7.20
CA GLY A 84 6.97 3.84 8.08
C GLY A 84 5.80 2.95 8.45
N ARG A 85 4.59 3.14 7.91
CA ARG A 85 3.46 2.23 8.13
C ARG A 85 3.10 1.50 6.85
N ARG A 86 2.62 0.27 6.97
CA ARG A 86 2.24 -0.51 5.80
C ARG A 86 0.91 -0.01 5.24
N ILE A 87 0.87 0.26 3.94
CA ILE A 87 -0.32 0.75 3.25
C ILE A 87 -1.41 -0.32 3.29
N ALA A 88 -2.62 0.08 3.66
CA ALA A 88 -3.80 -0.77 3.66
C ALA A 88 -4.89 -0.15 2.80
N LEU A 89 -5.34 -0.89 1.79
CA LEU A 89 -6.42 -0.53 0.88
C LEU A 89 -7.63 -1.42 1.16
N SER A 90 -8.80 -0.83 1.39
CA SER A 90 -10.07 -1.55 1.38
C SER A 90 -10.85 -1.16 0.14
N VAL A 91 -11.21 -2.14 -0.69
CA VAL A 91 -11.97 -1.95 -1.92
C VAL A 91 -13.24 -2.77 -1.85
N LEU A 92 -14.40 -2.13 -1.91
CA LEU A 92 -15.69 -2.80 -2.02
C LEU A 92 -16.17 -2.73 -3.47
N LEU A 93 -16.30 -3.89 -4.12
CA LEU A 93 -16.75 -4.03 -5.50
C LEU A 93 -18.27 -4.24 -5.57
N ALA A 94 -18.87 -3.71 -6.63
CA ALA A 94 -20.28 -3.91 -6.97
C ALA A 94 -20.63 -5.37 -7.37
N GLU A 95 -19.65 -6.26 -7.49
CA GLU A 95 -19.91 -7.67 -7.80
C GLU A 95 -20.76 -8.30 -6.70
N GLY A 96 -21.90 -8.87 -7.07
CA GLY A 96 -22.86 -9.43 -6.11
C GLY A 96 -24.14 -8.61 -5.94
N TRP A 97 -24.11 -7.31 -6.27
CA TRP A 97 -25.30 -6.46 -6.17
C TRP A 97 -26.37 -6.89 -7.17
N ARG A 98 -25.96 -7.48 -8.30
CA ARG A 98 -26.83 -8.04 -9.33
C ARG A 98 -27.31 -9.46 -9.05
N LEU A 99 -26.82 -10.12 -7.99
CA LEU A 99 -27.28 -11.47 -7.70
C LEU A 99 -28.78 -11.42 -7.46
N ARG A 100 -29.49 -12.20 -8.26
CA ARG A 100 -30.93 -12.38 -8.09
C ARG A 100 -31.16 -13.53 -7.13
N ALA A 101 -32.05 -13.35 -6.16
CA ALA A 101 -32.51 -14.48 -5.38
C ALA A 101 -33.17 -15.49 -6.33
N LYS A 102 -32.76 -16.77 -6.29
CA LYS A 102 -33.21 -17.82 -7.23
C LYS A 102 -34.74 -17.96 -7.36
N ARG A 103 -35.52 -17.49 -6.37
CA ARG A 103 -37.00 -17.52 -6.36
C ARG A 103 -37.67 -16.17 -6.65
N ALA A 104 -36.93 -15.07 -6.68
CA ALA A 104 -37.42 -13.78 -7.09
C ALA A 104 -36.84 -13.51 -8.48
N GLU A 105 -37.55 -13.96 -9.52
CA GLU A 105 -37.11 -14.00 -10.92
C GLU A 105 -36.52 -12.67 -11.47
N SER A 106 -36.65 -11.56 -10.73
CA SER A 106 -36.23 -10.21 -11.09
C SER A 106 -35.51 -9.38 -10.00
N ALA A 107 -35.33 -9.86 -8.77
CA ALA A 107 -34.96 -9.00 -7.63
C ALA A 107 -33.46 -9.02 -7.27
N SER A 108 -32.83 -7.85 -7.10
CA SER A 108 -31.43 -7.72 -6.65
C SER A 108 -31.30 -7.46 -5.15
N LEU A 109 -30.16 -7.89 -4.57
CA LEU A 109 -29.88 -7.94 -3.12
C LEU A 109 -29.27 -6.66 -2.53
N GLY A 110 -29.40 -5.52 -3.22
CA GLY A 110 -28.61 -4.32 -2.89
C GLY A 110 -28.98 -3.57 -1.61
N VAL A 111 -30.24 -3.50 -1.16
CA VAL A 111 -30.56 -2.79 0.11
C VAL A 111 -29.98 -3.52 1.33
N PRO A 112 -30.14 -4.86 1.47
CA PRO A 112 -29.44 -5.60 2.52
C PRO A 112 -27.92 -5.47 2.41
N ALA A 113 -27.34 -5.63 1.22
CA ALA A 113 -25.90 -5.51 1.02
C ALA A 113 -25.38 -4.12 1.42
N TYR A 114 -26.15 -3.07 1.17
CA TYR A 114 -25.84 -1.70 1.57
C TYR A 114 -25.85 -1.52 3.08
N VAL A 115 -26.92 -1.95 3.76
CA VAL A 115 -27.04 -1.83 5.22
C VAL A 115 -25.92 -2.62 5.91
N LEU A 116 -25.53 -3.76 5.33
CA LEU A 116 -24.45 -4.60 5.81
C LEU A 116 -23.07 -3.98 5.52
N ALA A 117 -22.84 -3.43 4.33
CA ALA A 117 -21.62 -2.68 4.02
C ALA A 117 -21.47 -1.50 4.98
N ARG A 118 -22.55 -0.74 5.19
CA ARG A 118 -22.57 0.36 6.15
C ARG A 118 -22.13 -0.10 7.54
N ARG A 119 -22.74 -1.17 8.05
CA ARG A 119 -22.41 -1.75 9.37
C ARG A 119 -20.93 -2.17 9.47
N VAL A 120 -20.40 -2.79 8.42
CA VAL A 120 -19.04 -3.35 8.42
C VAL A 120 -17.97 -2.26 8.21
N PHE A 121 -18.26 -1.23 7.41
CA PHE A 121 -17.27 -0.24 7.01
C PHE A 121 -17.29 1.06 7.83
N GLN A 122 -18.43 1.46 8.42
CA GLN A 122 -18.53 2.69 9.23
C GLN A 122 -17.86 2.60 10.61
N ALA A 123 -17.69 1.40 11.17
CA ALA A 123 -17.28 1.24 12.57
C ALA A 123 -15.91 1.85 12.90
N ASP A 124 -15.01 1.89 11.92
CA ASP A 124 -13.59 2.18 12.18
C ASP A 124 -13.10 3.48 11.50
N ASN A 125 -13.97 4.21 10.78
CA ASN A 125 -13.64 5.39 9.95
C ASN A 125 -12.48 5.20 8.94
N ALA A 126 -11.93 4.00 8.77
CA ALA A 126 -10.85 3.75 7.84
C ALA A 126 -11.33 3.90 6.39
N PRO A 127 -10.55 4.56 5.51
CA PRO A 127 -10.92 4.75 4.11
C PRO A 127 -11.35 3.45 3.42
N VAL A 128 -12.38 3.55 2.59
CA VAL A 128 -12.88 2.49 1.73
C VAL A 128 -13.05 3.08 0.35
N THR A 129 -12.43 2.44 -0.62
CA THR A 129 -12.71 2.71 -2.02
C THR A 129 -13.87 1.87 -2.49
N PHE A 130 -14.84 2.52 -3.09
CA PHE A 130 -16.03 1.89 -3.62
C PHE A 130 -15.94 1.80 -5.14
N GLY A 131 -15.85 0.57 -5.65
CA GLY A 131 -15.79 0.25 -7.08
C GLY A 131 -17.17 0.28 -7.68
N TRP A 132 -17.65 1.49 -7.93
CA TRP A 132 -19.00 1.78 -8.39
C TRP A 132 -18.99 2.75 -9.59
N PRO A 133 -19.85 2.54 -10.60
CA PRO A 133 -20.08 3.55 -11.63
C PRO A 133 -20.82 4.73 -11.01
N ASP A 134 -20.26 5.94 -11.11
CA ASP A 134 -20.82 7.18 -10.55
C ASP A 134 -22.37 7.15 -10.48
N PRO A 135 -22.98 7.25 -9.28
CA PRO A 135 -24.44 7.19 -9.14
C PRO A 135 -25.16 8.21 -10.01
N SER A 136 -24.54 9.36 -10.28
CA SER A 136 -25.11 10.40 -11.14
C SER A 136 -25.18 10.02 -12.61
N THR A 137 -24.43 8.98 -13.03
CA THR A 137 -24.37 8.49 -14.41
C THR A 137 -25.32 7.33 -14.69
N GLN A 138 -25.94 6.75 -13.66
CA GLN A 138 -26.96 5.72 -13.83
C GLN A 138 -28.35 6.31 -13.61
N GLU A 139 -29.33 5.85 -14.40
CA GLU A 139 -30.74 5.87 -14.01
C GLU A 139 -30.86 5.02 -12.74
N ILE A 140 -30.61 5.66 -11.59
CA ILE A 140 -30.79 5.07 -10.28
C ILE A 140 -32.23 4.58 -10.21
N SER A 141 -32.40 3.27 -10.05
CA SER A 141 -33.63 2.53 -9.74
C SER A 141 -34.81 3.41 -9.31
N ASP A 142 -36.01 3.13 -9.82
CA ASP A 142 -37.31 3.70 -9.39
C ASP A 142 -37.66 3.46 -7.88
N GLU A 143 -36.71 3.04 -7.04
CA GLU A 143 -36.91 2.72 -5.63
C GLU A 143 -36.22 3.76 -4.72
N PRO A 144 -36.98 4.63 -4.03
CA PRO A 144 -36.43 5.71 -3.20
C PRO A 144 -35.49 5.25 -2.07
N ARG A 145 -35.70 4.05 -1.52
CA ARG A 145 -34.85 3.49 -0.44
C ARG A 145 -33.46 3.12 -0.93
N ALA A 146 -33.36 2.64 -2.17
CA ALA A 146 -32.09 2.34 -2.83
C ALA A 146 -31.27 3.61 -3.04
N ALA A 147 -31.92 4.65 -3.57
CA ALA A 147 -31.33 5.95 -3.80
C ALA A 147 -30.84 6.59 -2.49
N ALA A 148 -31.68 6.57 -1.44
CA ALA A 148 -31.32 7.09 -0.12
C ALA A 148 -30.14 6.36 0.52
N ALA A 149 -30.12 5.03 0.42
CA ALA A 149 -28.99 4.22 0.81
C ALA A 149 -27.73 4.65 0.04
N ILE A 150 -27.71 4.57 -1.28
CA ILE A 150 -26.54 4.95 -2.09
C ILE A 150 -26.04 6.36 -1.75
N GLN A 151 -26.96 7.31 -1.60
CA GLN A 151 -26.64 8.68 -1.21
C GLN A 151 -25.95 8.74 0.16
N GLU A 152 -26.45 8.02 1.16
CA GLU A 152 -25.85 8.00 2.49
C GLU A 152 -24.40 7.46 2.45
N LEU A 153 -24.10 6.35 1.76
CA LEU A 153 -22.74 5.80 1.69
C LEU A 153 -21.80 6.68 0.87
N THR A 154 -22.30 7.27 -0.21
CA THR A 154 -21.47 8.16 -1.06
C THR A 154 -21.19 9.51 -0.39
N THR A 155 -22.02 9.92 0.58
CA THR A 155 -21.76 11.10 1.42
C THR A 155 -20.87 10.80 2.63
N ALA A 156 -20.55 9.54 2.92
CA ALA A 156 -19.65 9.20 4.02
C ALA A 156 -18.23 9.65 3.70
N SER A 157 -17.59 10.40 4.61
CA SER A 157 -16.28 11.03 4.38
C SER A 157 -15.13 10.03 4.15
N HIS A 158 -15.29 8.78 4.56
CA HIS A 158 -14.31 7.70 4.38
C HIS A 158 -14.59 6.84 3.14
N VAL A 159 -15.63 7.14 2.37
CA VAL A 159 -15.97 6.41 1.14
C VAL A 159 -15.57 7.23 -0.07
N HIS A 160 -14.73 6.64 -0.91
CA HIS A 160 -14.23 7.28 -2.12
C HIS A 160 -14.68 6.46 -3.34
N SER A 161 -15.31 7.08 -4.32
CA SER A 161 -15.66 6.41 -5.57
C SER A 161 -14.42 6.24 -6.46
N LEU A 162 -14.33 5.10 -7.16
CA LEU A 162 -13.40 4.98 -8.28
C LEU A 162 -13.97 5.78 -9.46
N PRO A 163 -13.22 6.74 -10.03
CA PRO A 163 -13.65 7.41 -11.25
C PRO A 163 -13.61 6.41 -12.40
N LEU A 164 -14.73 5.74 -12.67
CA LEU A 164 -14.91 4.96 -13.88
C LEU A 164 -15.21 5.95 -15.00
N THR A 165 -14.20 6.24 -15.83
CA THR A 165 -14.39 7.05 -17.05
C THR A 165 -14.79 6.12 -18.20
N GLU A 166 -15.84 6.51 -18.91
CA GLU A 166 -16.29 5.85 -20.13
C GLU A 166 -15.39 6.28 -21.30
N THR A 167 -14.32 5.54 -21.56
CA THR A 167 -13.49 5.72 -22.78
C THR A 167 -13.95 4.74 -23.87
N ASP A 168 -14.25 5.26 -25.06
CA ASP A 168 -14.54 4.53 -26.30
C ASP A 168 -15.71 3.52 -26.25
N GLY A 169 -16.77 3.84 -25.49
CA GLY A 169 -18.00 3.02 -25.45
C GLY A 169 -17.82 1.62 -24.84
N VAL A 170 -16.65 1.35 -24.23
CA VAL A 170 -16.36 0.11 -23.52
C VAL A 170 -16.00 0.47 -22.08
N LEU A 171 -16.99 0.43 -21.19
CA LEU A 171 -16.74 0.39 -19.75
C LEU A 171 -16.04 -0.93 -19.38
N SER A 172 -14.73 -0.86 -19.16
CA SER A 172 -13.95 -1.89 -18.46
C SER A 172 -13.67 -1.30 -17.07
N LEU A 173 -14.41 -1.61 -15.99
CA LEU A 173 -14.83 -2.91 -15.44
C LEU A 173 -16.38 -3.10 -15.38
N GLY A 174 -17.04 -3.19 -16.54
CA GLY A 174 -18.41 -3.69 -16.65
C GLY A 174 -19.43 -2.66 -17.13
N TRP A 175 -20.29 -3.09 -18.05
CA TRP A 175 -21.41 -2.37 -18.66
C TRP A 175 -22.27 -1.61 -17.63
N PRO A 176 -23.02 -0.55 -18.02
CA PRO A 176 -23.91 0.15 -17.09
C PRO A 176 -24.83 -0.87 -16.42
N VAL A 177 -24.73 -0.93 -15.10
CA VAL A 177 -25.44 -1.90 -14.28
C VAL A 177 -26.78 -1.30 -13.91
N ILE A 178 -27.86 -1.75 -14.55
CA ILE A 178 -29.21 -1.46 -14.05
C ILE A 178 -29.42 -2.25 -12.76
N ILE A 179 -29.68 -1.54 -11.67
CA ILE A 179 -29.90 -2.08 -10.34
C ILE A 179 -31.39 -1.98 -10.04
N ARG A 180 -32.01 -3.10 -9.67
CA ARG A 180 -33.41 -3.15 -9.21
C ARG A 180 -33.43 -3.75 -7.82
N LEU A 181 -33.56 -2.91 -6.81
CA LEU A 181 -33.57 -3.37 -5.43
C LEU A 181 -34.98 -3.82 -5.02
N LEU A 182 -35.08 -4.52 -3.89
CA LEU A 182 -36.34 -4.78 -3.20
C LEU A 182 -36.19 -4.31 -1.74
N PRO A 183 -37.32 -4.00 -1.07
CA PRO A 183 -37.35 -3.89 0.38
C PRO A 183 -36.92 -5.22 1.02
N ALA A 184 -36.05 -5.16 2.02
CA ALA A 184 -35.66 -6.32 2.81
C ALA A 184 -36.92 -6.94 3.45
N SER A 185 -37.30 -8.17 3.06
CA SER A 185 -38.31 -8.93 3.79
C SER A 185 -37.62 -9.61 4.97
N THR A 186 -38.02 -9.28 6.19
CA THR A 186 -37.44 -9.84 7.43
C THR A 186 -37.91 -11.27 7.72
N ASP A 187 -38.92 -11.77 6.99
CA ASP A 187 -39.57 -13.04 7.30
C ASP A 187 -39.54 -14.03 6.11
N GLY A 188 -39.19 -15.28 6.40
CA GLY A 188 -39.26 -16.42 5.47
C GLY A 188 -37.91 -16.95 4.97
N SER A 189 -37.93 -18.07 4.25
CA SER A 189 -36.74 -18.73 3.68
C SER A 189 -36.00 -17.93 2.60
N ASN A 190 -36.47 -16.71 2.31
CA ASN A 190 -35.87 -15.76 1.38
C ASN A 190 -35.34 -14.49 2.11
N ALA A 191 -35.37 -14.46 3.45
CA ALA A 191 -34.82 -13.36 4.25
C ALA A 191 -33.29 -13.30 4.12
N PHE A 192 -32.74 -12.08 4.09
CA PHE A 192 -31.29 -11.84 4.11
C PHE A 192 -30.87 -11.21 5.44
N PRO A 193 -29.71 -11.59 6.01
CA PRO A 193 -28.71 -12.53 5.49
C PRO A 193 -29.22 -13.98 5.42
N LEU A 194 -28.70 -14.78 4.48
CA LEU A 194 -29.09 -16.19 4.35
C LEU A 194 -28.68 -16.93 5.64
N PRO A 195 -29.58 -17.73 6.26
CA PRO A 195 -29.25 -18.50 7.45
C PRO A 195 -28.11 -19.49 7.15
N LEU A 196 -27.16 -19.59 8.08
CA LEU A 196 -25.90 -20.36 8.06
C LEU A 196 -25.78 -21.42 6.94
N GLU A 197 -24.91 -21.15 5.96
CA GLU A 197 -23.97 -22.20 5.54
C GLU A 197 -23.04 -22.47 6.74
N ALA A 198 -22.70 -23.74 7.00
CA ALA A 198 -21.98 -24.19 8.19
C ALA A 198 -20.90 -23.18 8.64
N ALA A 199 -20.91 -22.83 9.92
CA ALA A 199 -20.02 -21.84 10.52
C ALA A 199 -18.62 -21.95 9.92
N VAL A 200 -18.13 -20.88 9.28
CA VAL A 200 -16.74 -20.82 8.86
C VAL A 200 -15.93 -20.96 10.14
N VAL A 201 -15.15 -22.05 10.21
CA VAL A 201 -14.21 -22.31 11.29
C VAL A 201 -13.44 -21.01 11.52
N PRO A 202 -13.33 -20.50 12.76
CA PRO A 202 -12.55 -19.31 13.08
C PRO A 202 -11.20 -19.38 12.35
N LEU A 203 -10.76 -18.25 11.77
CA LEU A 203 -9.54 -18.18 10.93
C LEU A 203 -8.34 -18.87 11.62
N ALA A 204 -8.12 -20.15 11.32
CA ALA A 204 -7.06 -20.97 11.89
C ALA A 204 -6.46 -21.83 10.77
N GLY A 205 -5.15 -21.71 10.54
CA GLY A 205 -4.38 -22.52 9.58
C GLY A 205 -3.39 -21.71 8.72
N GLN A 206 -2.64 -22.41 7.87
CA GLN A 206 -1.61 -21.84 6.98
C GLN A 206 -2.20 -21.38 5.64
N ALA A 207 -1.62 -20.34 5.04
CA ALA A 207 -2.01 -19.81 3.72
C ALA A 207 -2.12 -20.93 2.66
N GLY A 208 -3.26 -21.06 1.99
CA GLY A 208 -3.46 -22.10 0.99
C GLY A 208 -4.63 -21.85 0.05
N PHE A 209 -4.50 -22.35 -1.19
CA PHE A 209 -5.34 -22.13 -2.37
C PHE A 209 -6.80 -22.64 -2.29
N ALA A 210 -7.29 -23.07 -1.13
CA ALA A 210 -8.59 -23.72 -0.98
C ALA A 210 -9.65 -22.85 -0.28
N ASP A 211 -9.48 -21.53 -0.27
CA ASP A 211 -10.53 -20.61 0.19
C ASP A 211 -11.38 -20.12 -1.00
N PRO A 212 -12.67 -20.51 -1.10
CA PRO A 212 -13.55 -20.10 -2.20
C PRO A 212 -13.82 -18.59 -2.23
N THR A 213 -13.56 -17.86 -1.13
CA THR A 213 -13.67 -16.40 -1.07
C THR A 213 -12.36 -15.68 -1.42
N GLY A 214 -11.22 -16.35 -1.29
CA GLY A 214 -9.88 -15.78 -1.43
C GLY A 214 -9.48 -14.78 -0.32
N LEU A 215 -10.33 -14.56 0.68
CA LEU A 215 -10.09 -13.65 1.81
C LEU A 215 -9.05 -14.21 2.79
N TYR A 216 -9.00 -15.53 2.98
CA TYR A 216 -8.06 -16.26 3.83
C TYR A 216 -6.62 -16.14 3.34
N ALA A 217 -6.39 -16.46 2.06
CA ALA A 217 -5.06 -16.33 1.45
C ALA A 217 -4.54 -14.88 1.51
N ARG A 218 -5.44 -13.90 1.40
CA ARG A 218 -5.12 -12.47 1.51
C ARG A 218 -4.84 -12.05 2.95
N ALA A 219 -5.68 -12.44 3.90
CA ALA A 219 -5.45 -12.16 5.31
C ALA A 219 -4.10 -12.74 5.78
N THR A 220 -3.79 -13.99 5.44
CA THR A 220 -2.50 -14.59 5.79
C THR A 220 -1.32 -13.93 5.10
N ALA A 221 -1.46 -13.48 3.83
CA ALA A 221 -0.44 -12.70 3.14
C ALA A 221 -0.20 -11.35 3.82
N VAL A 222 -1.25 -10.68 4.32
CA VAL A 222 -1.16 -9.45 5.11
C VAL A 222 -0.41 -9.69 6.43
N THR A 223 -0.73 -10.80 7.14
CA THR A 223 -0.13 -11.13 8.44
C THR A 223 1.33 -11.59 8.35
N HIS A 224 1.76 -12.24 7.26
CA HIS A 224 3.11 -12.81 7.11
C HIS A 224 4.04 -12.01 6.19
N SER A 225 3.69 -10.76 5.95
CA SER A 225 4.29 -9.92 4.93
C SER A 225 5.70 -9.38 5.23
N GLU A 226 6.32 -9.85 6.31
CA GLU A 226 7.67 -9.47 6.76
C GLU A 226 8.79 -10.22 6.03
N THR A 227 8.44 -11.19 5.18
CA THR A 227 9.38 -11.87 4.26
C THR A 227 9.35 -11.19 2.89
N PRO A 228 10.47 -11.13 2.13
CA PRO A 228 10.73 -10.07 1.18
C PRO A 228 9.90 -10.21 -0.11
N TRP A 229 8.65 -9.79 -0.01
CA TRP A 229 7.80 -9.12 -0.98
C TRP A 229 6.49 -8.81 -0.22
N PRO A 230 6.07 -7.55 -0.21
CA PRO A 230 5.59 -7.01 -1.47
C PRO A 230 6.02 -5.57 -1.71
N SER A 231 6.29 -5.24 -2.98
CA SER A 231 6.21 -3.88 -3.50
C SER A 231 4.75 -3.45 -3.70
N ALA A 232 3.84 -3.87 -2.81
CA ALA A 232 2.40 -3.66 -2.97
C ALA A 232 1.73 -3.53 -1.59
N PRO A 233 0.63 -2.77 -1.52
CA PRO A 233 -0.11 -2.54 -0.29
C PRO A 233 -0.90 -3.79 0.14
N ASP A 234 -1.27 -3.83 1.40
CA ASP A 234 -2.27 -4.77 1.91
C ASP A 234 -3.62 -4.44 1.31
N THR A 235 -4.12 -5.28 0.40
CA THR A 235 -5.37 -5.00 -0.32
C THR A 235 -6.47 -5.97 0.11
N LEU A 236 -7.50 -5.43 0.77
CA LEU A 236 -8.75 -6.11 1.06
C LEU A 236 -9.75 -5.78 -0.05
N VAL A 237 -9.98 -6.71 -0.97
CA VAL A 237 -11.07 -6.59 -1.95
C VAL A 237 -12.26 -7.41 -1.46
N VAL A 238 -13.36 -6.72 -1.22
CA VAL A 238 -14.65 -7.29 -0.81
C VAL A 238 -15.61 -7.18 -1.98
N ARG A 239 -16.28 -8.27 -2.35
CA ARG A 239 -17.42 -8.21 -3.26
C ARG A 239 -18.66 -8.15 -2.39
N ALA A 240 -19.68 -7.39 -2.74
CA ALA A 240 -20.84 -7.34 -1.85
C ALA A 240 -21.58 -8.66 -1.70
N LYS A 241 -21.43 -9.62 -2.63
CA LYS A 241 -21.92 -10.98 -2.38
C LYS A 241 -21.28 -11.63 -1.15
N ASP A 242 -20.04 -11.26 -0.83
CA ASP A 242 -19.33 -11.74 0.34
C ASP A 242 -20.01 -11.21 1.63
N LEU A 243 -20.72 -10.08 1.57
CA LEU A 243 -21.45 -9.53 2.72
C LEU A 243 -22.82 -10.19 2.95
N LEU A 244 -23.32 -11.00 2.01
CA LEU A 244 -24.65 -11.62 2.12
C LEU A 244 -24.68 -12.81 3.10
N THR A 245 -23.52 -13.28 3.54
CA THR A 245 -23.38 -14.36 4.52
C THR A 245 -22.76 -13.82 5.82
N GLU A 246 -23.14 -14.39 6.96
CA GLU A 246 -22.57 -14.01 8.26
C GLU A 246 -21.06 -14.26 8.31
N ALA A 247 -20.60 -15.36 7.71
CA ALA A 247 -19.19 -15.69 7.65
C ALA A 247 -18.36 -14.68 6.86
N GLY A 248 -18.85 -14.22 5.71
CA GLY A 248 -18.15 -13.20 4.94
C GLY A 248 -18.17 -11.85 5.64
N GLN A 249 -19.25 -11.48 6.33
CA GLN A 249 -19.26 -10.30 7.20
C GLN A 249 -18.22 -10.37 8.32
N ALA A 250 -18.14 -11.50 9.03
CA ALA A 250 -17.18 -11.71 10.10
C ALA A 250 -15.72 -11.64 9.59
N ALA A 251 -15.44 -12.26 8.44
CA ALA A 251 -14.12 -12.21 7.81
C ALA A 251 -13.73 -10.79 7.41
N VAL A 252 -14.65 -10.03 6.80
CA VAL A 252 -14.39 -8.63 6.42
C VAL A 252 -14.15 -7.77 7.65
N ALA A 253 -14.98 -7.90 8.69
CA ALA A 253 -14.80 -7.16 9.94
C ALA A 253 -13.43 -7.44 10.58
N GLN A 254 -12.99 -8.70 10.61
CA GLN A 254 -11.69 -9.07 11.17
C GLN A 254 -10.51 -8.45 10.39
N VAL A 255 -10.54 -8.48 9.05
CA VAL A 255 -9.47 -7.86 8.25
C VAL A 255 -9.53 -6.34 8.35
N ARG A 256 -10.72 -5.74 8.48
CA ARG A 256 -10.89 -4.31 8.69
C ARG A 256 -10.27 -3.82 9.98
N THR A 257 -10.40 -4.57 11.08
CA THR A 257 -9.69 -4.25 12.34
C THR A 257 -8.18 -4.17 12.14
N VAL A 258 -7.60 -5.02 11.28
CA VAL A 258 -6.16 -4.95 10.94
C VAL A 258 -5.87 -3.74 10.04
N HIS A 259 -6.66 -3.51 9.00
CA HIS A 259 -6.46 -2.38 8.08
C HIS A 259 -6.62 -1.01 8.76
N ALA A 260 -7.50 -0.92 9.75
CA ALA A 260 -7.73 0.27 10.56
C ALA A 260 -6.78 0.38 11.77
N SER A 261 -5.88 -0.60 11.96
CA SER A 261 -5.00 -0.61 13.13
C SER A 261 -3.95 0.50 13.08
N GLN A 262 -3.34 0.77 14.23
CA GLN A 262 -2.23 1.73 14.35
C GLN A 262 -0.95 1.27 13.63
N ASP A 263 -0.90 0.07 13.09
CA ASP A 263 0.24 -0.44 12.30
C ASP A 263 0.04 -0.28 10.79
N ARG A 264 -1.11 0.26 10.35
CA ARG A 264 -1.47 0.39 8.93
C ARG A 264 -1.80 1.83 8.51
N ALA A 265 -1.19 2.27 7.42
CA ALA A 265 -1.58 3.49 6.71
C ALA A 265 -2.80 3.17 5.83
N ALA A 266 -3.98 3.22 6.44
CA ALA A 266 -5.24 3.09 5.70
C ALA A 266 -5.39 4.27 4.73
N MET A 267 -5.60 3.98 3.45
CA MET A 267 -5.80 5.00 2.42
C MET A 267 -6.76 4.54 1.34
N ASP A 268 -7.31 5.50 0.59
CA ASP A 268 -8.12 5.20 -0.59
C ASP A 268 -7.25 4.94 -1.84
N VAL A 269 -7.87 4.35 -2.86
CA VAL A 269 -7.20 3.99 -4.12
C VAL A 269 -6.80 5.21 -4.93
N THR A 270 -7.49 6.35 -4.80
CA THR A 270 -7.10 7.59 -5.50
C THR A 270 -5.78 8.11 -4.96
N GLN A 271 -5.62 8.16 -3.64
CA GLN A 271 -4.36 8.50 -2.98
C GLN A 271 -3.25 7.52 -3.41
N TYR A 272 -3.53 6.21 -3.38
CA TYR A 272 -2.58 5.20 -3.82
C TYR A 272 -2.21 5.31 -5.31
N ALA A 273 -3.15 5.68 -6.19
CA ALA A 273 -2.89 5.92 -7.60
C ALA A 273 -1.92 7.09 -7.83
N GLN A 274 -1.96 8.12 -7.00
CA GLN A 274 -0.95 9.20 -7.04
C GLN A 274 0.44 8.70 -6.64
N ILE A 275 0.53 7.79 -5.66
CA ILE A 275 1.79 7.13 -5.29
C ILE A 275 2.33 6.32 -6.46
N LEU A 276 1.47 5.52 -7.12
CA LEU A 276 1.84 4.75 -8.31
C LEU A 276 2.36 5.66 -9.44
N LYS A 277 1.64 6.74 -9.75
CA LYS A 277 2.06 7.72 -10.75
C LYS A 277 3.43 8.32 -10.40
N GLY A 278 3.64 8.62 -9.12
CA GLY A 278 4.93 9.07 -8.59
C GLY A 278 6.05 8.05 -8.80
N ALA A 279 5.80 6.77 -8.51
CA ALA A 279 6.77 5.69 -8.72
C ALA A 279 7.14 5.47 -10.20
N VAL A 280 6.23 5.75 -11.13
CA VAL A 280 6.53 5.69 -12.57
C VAL A 280 7.34 6.91 -13.06
N SER A 281 7.16 8.07 -12.44
CA SER A 281 7.79 9.34 -12.87
C SER A 281 9.06 9.73 -12.13
N ILE A 282 9.33 9.09 -10.99
CA ILE A 282 10.48 9.36 -10.14
C ILE A 282 11.81 9.23 -10.90
N GLN A 283 12.70 10.18 -10.62
CA GLN A 283 14.09 10.16 -11.06
C GLN A 283 14.99 9.94 -9.85
N ILE A 284 15.89 8.96 -9.94
CA ILE A 284 16.85 8.60 -8.89
C ILE A 284 18.24 8.66 -9.50
N GLU A 285 18.96 9.75 -9.23
CA GLU A 285 20.28 10.02 -9.81
C GLU A 285 21.38 9.78 -8.78
N PRO A 286 22.36 8.89 -9.04
CA PRO A 286 23.48 8.69 -8.13
C PRO A 286 24.44 9.89 -8.21
N LEU A 287 24.65 10.56 -7.08
CA LEU A 287 25.65 11.64 -6.93
C LEU A 287 26.98 11.13 -6.35
N GLY A 288 27.02 9.87 -5.91
CA GLY A 288 28.19 9.19 -5.40
C GLY A 288 27.85 7.75 -5.02
N ALA A 289 28.81 7.03 -4.44
CA ALA A 289 28.64 5.60 -4.15
C ALA A 289 27.45 5.27 -3.25
N ARG A 290 27.02 6.21 -2.40
CA ARG A 290 25.94 6.02 -1.41
C ARG A 290 25.10 7.28 -1.22
N VAL A 291 25.00 8.09 -2.27
CA VAL A 291 24.26 9.35 -2.25
C VAL A 291 23.45 9.44 -3.52
N TRP A 292 22.17 9.71 -3.37
CA TRP A 292 21.22 9.80 -4.48
C TRP A 292 20.41 11.08 -4.35
N GLN A 293 20.24 11.77 -5.47
CA GLN A 293 19.23 12.80 -5.62
C GLN A 293 17.95 12.16 -6.15
N VAL A 294 16.82 12.55 -5.56
CA VAL A 294 15.51 11.99 -5.87
C VAL A 294 14.57 13.12 -6.21
N ALA A 295 14.07 13.14 -7.45
CA ALA A 295 13.21 14.19 -7.98
C ALA A 295 12.00 13.59 -8.72
N ASN A 296 11.05 14.45 -9.11
CA ASN A 296 9.88 14.07 -9.93
C ASN A 296 9.05 12.89 -9.37
N ARG A 297 9.04 12.75 -8.03
CA ARG A 297 8.45 11.60 -7.32
C ARG A 297 6.92 11.68 -7.11
N GLY A 298 6.26 12.78 -7.50
CA GLY A 298 4.83 12.98 -7.25
C GLY A 298 4.44 12.74 -5.78
N ALA A 299 3.44 11.88 -5.54
CA ALA A 299 3.01 11.52 -4.19
C ALA A 299 3.78 10.34 -3.57
N LEU A 300 4.78 9.77 -4.26
CA LEU A 300 5.63 8.73 -3.68
C LEU A 300 6.47 9.33 -2.55
N GLN A 301 6.41 8.71 -1.37
CA GLN A 301 7.04 9.20 -0.15
C GLN A 301 7.90 8.15 0.54
N THR A 302 8.19 7.03 -0.11
CA THR A 302 9.07 6.01 0.48
C THR A 302 9.98 5.40 -0.57
N LEU A 303 11.26 5.32 -0.22
CA LEU A 303 12.25 4.54 -0.94
C LEU A 303 12.61 3.31 -0.13
N ARG A 304 12.87 2.21 -0.84
CA ARG A 304 13.39 0.99 -0.26
C ARG A 304 14.81 0.76 -0.75
N PHE A 305 15.68 0.36 0.16
CA PHE A 305 16.99 -0.17 -0.17
C PHE A 305 17.01 -1.65 0.21
N ASP A 306 17.10 -2.49 -0.81
CA ASP A 306 17.30 -3.91 -0.61
C ASP A 306 18.75 -4.20 -0.23
N ARG A 307 18.99 -5.28 0.52
CA ARG A 307 20.33 -5.72 0.92
C ARG A 307 21.13 -4.63 1.65
N LYS A 308 20.48 -3.91 2.56
CA LYS A 308 21.12 -2.82 3.31
C LYS A 308 22.40 -3.25 4.04
N GLY A 309 22.56 -4.53 4.39
CA GLY A 309 23.74 -5.03 5.09
C GLY A 309 24.03 -4.25 6.39
N SER A 310 25.22 -3.66 6.47
CA SER A 310 25.66 -2.79 7.57
C SER A 310 25.33 -1.31 7.37
N PHE A 311 24.60 -0.95 6.31
CA PHE A 311 24.21 0.42 6.01
C PHE A 311 22.95 0.86 6.77
N THR A 312 22.85 2.17 6.98
CA THR A 312 21.74 2.90 7.59
C THR A 312 21.64 4.28 6.93
N LEU A 313 20.50 4.96 7.09
CA LEU A 313 20.36 6.35 6.65
C LEU A 313 21.35 7.25 7.38
N ASP A 314 22.00 8.13 6.65
CA ASP A 314 22.87 9.19 7.17
C ASP A 314 22.05 10.49 7.26
N MET A 315 21.44 10.73 8.42
CA MET A 315 20.58 11.90 8.64
C MET A 315 21.32 13.24 8.47
N ASN A 316 22.64 13.28 8.70
CA ASN A 316 23.42 14.52 8.61
C ASN A 316 23.73 14.91 7.16
N ARG A 317 23.75 13.93 6.25
CA ARG A 317 24.04 14.12 4.84
C ARG A 317 22.81 14.00 3.93
N SER A 318 21.67 13.64 4.51
CA SER A 318 20.40 13.55 3.79
C SER A 318 19.59 14.81 4.02
N ASP A 319 18.79 15.20 3.04
CA ASP A 319 17.92 16.37 3.08
C ASP A 319 16.55 16.00 2.47
N GLY A 320 15.46 16.49 3.07
CA GLY A 320 14.09 16.11 2.69
C GLY A 320 13.67 14.68 3.07
N VAL A 321 14.28 14.10 4.11
CA VAL A 321 13.90 12.79 4.67
C VAL A 321 13.31 12.92 6.06
N LEU A 322 12.20 12.23 6.30
CA LEU A 322 11.52 12.20 7.59
C LEU A 322 12.20 11.25 8.58
N GLY A 323 12.71 10.13 8.07
CA GLY A 323 13.34 9.09 8.87
C GLY A 323 13.39 7.76 8.12
N PHE A 324 13.57 6.68 8.86
CA PHE A 324 13.68 5.35 8.25
C PHE A 324 13.29 4.24 9.20
N TRP A 325 12.91 3.11 8.61
CA TRP A 325 12.67 1.85 9.30
C TRP A 325 13.42 0.71 8.63
N SER A 326 13.80 -0.31 9.40
CA SER A 326 14.45 -1.51 8.90
C SER A 326 13.58 -2.72 9.20
N ILE A 327 13.19 -3.44 8.16
CA ILE A 327 12.47 -4.72 8.27
C ILE A 327 13.34 -5.78 7.60
N GLY A 328 13.90 -6.68 8.41
CA GLY A 328 14.88 -7.66 7.96
C GLY A 328 16.07 -7.02 7.21
N PRO A 329 16.37 -7.46 5.98
CA PRO A 329 17.48 -6.91 5.18
C PRO A 329 17.14 -5.61 4.42
N ALA A 330 15.89 -5.15 4.47
CA ALA A 330 15.42 -3.96 3.77
C ALA A 330 15.46 -2.72 4.68
N LEU A 331 15.77 -1.57 4.08
CA LEU A 331 15.72 -0.25 4.69
C LEU A 331 14.67 0.58 3.96
N PHE A 332 13.68 1.09 4.68
CA PHE A 332 12.63 1.95 4.16
C PHE A 332 12.91 3.37 4.63
N VAL A 333 13.00 4.30 3.69
CA VAL A 333 13.32 5.70 3.96
C VAL A 333 12.10 6.54 3.61
N ALA A 334 11.53 7.19 4.63
CA ALA A 334 10.37 8.06 4.46
C ALA A 334 10.83 9.45 3.98
N LEU A 335 10.23 9.94 2.90
CA LEU A 335 10.56 11.23 2.28
C LEU A 335 9.57 12.30 2.74
N ASP A 336 10.05 13.54 2.87
CA ASP A 336 9.20 14.67 3.21
C ASP A 336 8.35 15.06 2.00
N PRO A 337 7.00 15.02 2.09
CA PRO A 337 6.11 15.40 1.00
C PRO A 337 6.36 16.82 0.47
N ALA A 338 6.79 17.74 1.34
CA ALA A 338 6.97 19.15 1.01
C ALA A 338 8.30 19.46 0.30
N VAL A 339 9.23 18.51 0.24
CA VAL A 339 10.52 18.67 -0.43
C VAL A 339 10.48 17.98 -1.79
N GLU A 340 10.52 18.77 -2.86
CA GLU A 340 10.40 18.27 -4.23
C GLU A 340 11.61 17.44 -4.67
N THR A 341 12.82 17.92 -4.34
CA THR A 341 14.08 17.24 -4.63
C THR A 341 14.77 16.85 -3.34
N VAL A 342 14.87 15.55 -3.09
CA VAL A 342 15.40 14.97 -1.85
C VAL A 342 16.82 14.47 -2.08
N LEU A 343 17.69 14.65 -1.09
CA LEU A 343 19.01 14.02 -1.05
C LEU A 343 18.99 12.87 -0.05
N VAL A 344 19.28 11.65 -0.50
CA VAL A 344 19.34 10.47 0.38
C VAL A 344 20.78 9.97 0.42
N ALA A 345 21.36 9.89 1.62
CA ALA A 345 22.70 9.38 1.85
C ALA A 345 22.67 8.19 2.81
N LEU A 346 23.46 7.15 2.50
CA LEU A 346 23.68 6.03 3.40
C LEU A 346 25.08 6.05 4.01
N THR A 347 25.18 5.64 5.27
CA THR A 347 26.43 5.45 5.99
C THR A 347 26.48 4.07 6.65
N THR A 348 27.62 3.68 7.19
CA THR A 348 27.72 2.44 7.97
C THR A 348 27.15 2.64 9.37
N LYS A 349 26.57 1.60 9.97
CA LYS A 349 26.02 1.65 11.34
C LYS A 349 27.04 2.13 12.39
N GLN A 350 28.32 1.84 12.21
CA GLN A 350 29.38 2.29 13.11
C GLN A 350 29.49 3.82 13.09
N SER A 351 29.66 4.41 11.90
CA SER A 351 29.75 5.86 11.72
C SER A 351 28.45 6.59 12.13
N ALA A 352 27.29 5.97 11.94
CA ALA A 352 26.01 6.55 12.36
C ALA A 352 25.87 6.70 13.88
N THR A 353 26.56 5.88 14.68
CA THR A 353 26.39 5.88 16.14
C THR A 353 26.91 7.17 16.78
N GLU A 354 27.94 7.78 16.18
CA GLU A 354 28.52 9.06 16.61
C GLU A 354 27.68 10.26 16.17
N ALA A 355 27.15 10.21 14.93
CA ALA A 355 26.26 11.23 14.36
C ALA A 355 24.86 11.25 15.02
N ARG A 356 24.36 10.10 15.49
CA ARG A 356 23.03 9.92 16.10
C ARG A 356 22.80 10.66 17.41
N LEU A 357 23.82 11.26 18.00
CA LEU A 357 23.71 11.83 19.33
C LEU A 357 22.75 13.02 19.42
N GLN A 358 22.32 13.60 18.29
CA GLN A 358 21.48 14.80 18.26
C GLN A 358 20.22 14.69 17.38
N ALA A 359 20.11 13.68 16.52
CA ALA A 359 18.98 13.57 15.59
C ALA A 359 17.79 12.83 16.21
N ILE A 360 16.58 13.33 15.93
CA ILE A 360 15.33 12.59 16.14
C ILE A 360 15.00 11.91 14.81
N GLU A 361 14.95 10.58 14.80
CA GLU A 361 14.62 9.81 13.59
C GLU A 361 13.13 9.40 13.65
N LEU A 362 12.34 9.73 12.62
CA LEU A 362 11.00 9.14 12.50
C LEU A 362 11.12 7.65 12.18
N VAL A 363 10.43 6.81 12.95
CA VAL A 363 10.30 5.38 12.65
C VAL A 363 8.97 5.13 11.97
N GLU A 364 7.88 5.64 12.54
CA GLU A 364 6.52 5.46 12.04
C GLU A 364 5.66 6.69 12.38
N ALA A 365 4.78 7.11 11.47
CA ALA A 365 3.77 8.13 11.74
C ALA A 365 2.40 7.71 11.25
N GLY A 366 1.43 7.72 12.16
CA GLY A 366 0.01 7.61 11.87
C GLY A 366 -0.53 8.81 11.07
N PRO A 367 -0.44 10.02 11.62
CA PRO A 367 -0.72 11.24 10.89
C PRO A 367 0.33 11.52 9.81
N LYS A 368 -0.04 12.32 8.81
CA LYS A 368 0.87 12.79 7.77
C LYS A 368 1.79 13.85 8.34
N LEU A 369 3.10 13.64 8.22
CA LEU A 369 4.13 14.63 8.53
C LEU A 369 4.69 15.26 7.25
N GLU A 370 4.95 16.57 7.28
CA GLU A 370 5.58 17.33 6.19
C GLU A 370 6.38 18.53 6.72
N ARG A 371 7.25 19.10 5.88
CA ARG A 371 8.09 20.26 6.23
C ARG A 371 8.92 20.05 7.49
N LEU A 372 9.62 18.93 7.55
CA LEU A 372 10.55 18.63 8.63
C LEU A 372 11.70 19.64 8.60
N GLN A 373 11.96 20.25 9.74
CA GLN A 373 13.09 21.16 9.94
C GLN A 373 13.85 20.73 11.18
N HIS A 374 15.17 20.66 11.05
CA HIS A 374 16.08 20.40 12.16
C HIS A 374 16.78 21.70 12.54
N ASP A 375 16.61 22.13 13.79
CA ASP A 375 17.29 23.28 14.38
C ASP A 375 18.00 22.83 15.67
N GLY A 376 19.24 22.38 15.50
CA GLY A 376 20.06 21.81 16.57
C GLY A 376 19.38 20.63 17.27
N CYS A 377 19.00 20.84 18.52
CA CYS A 377 18.37 19.83 19.39
C CYS A 377 16.83 19.75 19.22
N GLN A 378 16.25 20.60 18.38
CA GLN A 378 14.81 20.66 18.11
C GLN A 378 14.52 20.25 16.67
N THR A 379 13.45 19.50 16.49
CA THR A 379 12.90 19.13 15.18
C THR A 379 11.46 19.59 15.13
N THR A 380 11.09 20.33 14.10
CA THR A 380 9.71 20.76 13.85
C THR A 380 9.18 20.14 12.57
N ALA A 381 7.87 19.92 12.51
CA ALA A 381 7.16 19.46 11.32
C ALA A 381 5.74 20.01 11.33
N LEU A 382 5.12 20.11 10.15
CA LEU A 382 3.68 20.17 10.05
C LEU A 382 3.11 18.75 10.14
N ILE A 383 2.02 18.62 10.89
CA ILE A 383 1.34 17.35 11.12
C ILE A 383 -0.15 17.49 10.79
N GLU A 384 -0.68 16.54 10.02
CA GLU A 384 -2.07 16.49 9.60
C GLU A 384 -2.68 15.12 9.92
N GLY A 385 -3.84 15.11 10.58
CA GLY A 385 -4.50 13.91 11.05
C GLY A 385 -4.18 13.57 12.51
N SER A 386 -4.49 12.34 12.89
CA SER A 386 -4.36 11.84 14.27
C SER A 386 -3.73 10.45 14.29
N GLY A 387 -3.24 10.03 15.46
CA GLY A 387 -2.75 8.68 15.66
C GLY A 387 -1.38 8.62 16.33
N GLN A 388 -0.83 7.41 16.36
CA GLN A 388 0.45 7.14 17.00
C GLN A 388 1.62 7.65 16.15
N VAL A 389 2.64 8.20 16.81
CA VAL A 389 3.93 8.50 16.20
C VAL A 389 5.03 7.85 17.02
N THR A 390 5.93 7.14 16.34
CA THR A 390 7.10 6.48 16.92
C THR A 390 8.36 7.15 16.40
N VAL A 391 9.21 7.62 17.30
CA VAL A 391 10.50 8.23 16.99
C VAL A 391 11.62 7.49 17.69
N ARG A 392 12.82 7.50 17.09
CA ARG A 392 14.04 7.06 17.73
C ARG A 392 14.85 8.26 18.20
N ALA A 393 15.22 8.24 19.47
CA ALA A 393 15.95 9.30 20.14
C ALA A 393 16.77 8.73 21.32
N ARG A 394 17.99 9.25 21.54
CA ARG A 394 18.87 8.80 22.64
C ARG A 394 18.28 9.11 24.02
N LEU A 395 17.66 10.28 24.15
CA LEU A 395 17.03 10.75 25.39
C LEU A 395 15.52 10.88 25.20
N LYS A 396 14.77 10.94 26.30
CA LYS A 396 13.32 11.17 26.27
C LYS A 396 13.04 12.51 25.60
N PRO A 397 12.33 12.54 24.45
CA PRO A 397 12.02 13.79 23.78
C PRO A 397 10.94 14.56 24.53
N ARG A 398 11.00 15.90 24.46
CA ARG A 398 9.91 16.80 24.80
C ARG A 398 9.10 17.03 23.53
N VAL A 399 7.88 16.48 23.50
CA VAL A 399 6.97 16.61 22.35
C VAL A 399 5.93 17.68 22.65
N ARG A 400 5.71 18.58 21.70
CA ARG A 400 4.66 19.60 21.72
C ARG A 400 3.88 19.60 20.41
N LEU A 401 2.56 19.80 20.50
CA LEU A 401 1.66 19.97 19.37
C LEU A 401 0.96 21.32 19.52
N ALA A 402 1.15 22.22 18.55
CA ALA A 402 0.65 23.60 18.63
C ALA A 402 1.02 24.32 19.95
N GLY A 403 2.15 23.96 20.56
CA GLY A 403 2.62 24.48 21.84
C GLY A 403 2.29 23.62 23.06
N ASP A 404 1.22 22.80 22.98
CA ASP A 404 0.77 21.95 24.07
C ASP A 404 1.62 20.70 24.21
N ARG A 405 1.96 20.33 25.45
CA ARG A 405 2.86 19.21 25.74
C ARG A 405 2.14 17.87 25.56
N LEU A 406 2.70 16.95 24.78
CA LEU A 406 2.17 15.60 24.62
C LEU A 406 2.87 14.61 25.57
N PRO A 407 2.15 13.62 26.13
CA PRO A 407 2.75 12.53 26.88
C PRO A 407 3.59 11.64 25.96
N VAL A 408 4.75 11.20 26.47
CA VAL A 408 5.70 10.36 25.72
C VAL A 408 6.02 9.10 26.54
N THR A 409 5.82 7.94 25.90
CA THR A 409 6.04 6.61 26.45
C THR A 409 7.31 6.00 25.86
N SER A 410 8.12 5.31 26.67
CA SER A 410 9.29 4.56 26.18
C SER A 410 8.86 3.18 25.70
N LEU A 411 9.33 2.78 24.53
CA LEU A 411 9.20 1.41 24.02
C LEU A 411 10.50 0.59 24.20
N GLY A 412 11.51 1.17 24.85
CA GLY A 412 12.85 0.57 24.97
C GLY A 412 13.75 0.86 23.76
N GLN A 413 15.04 0.55 23.87
CA GLN A 413 16.03 0.72 22.78
C GLN A 413 16.09 2.14 22.16
N GLY A 414 15.77 3.18 22.95
CA GLY A 414 15.70 4.56 22.45
C GLY A 414 14.51 4.84 21.53
N LEU A 415 13.50 3.98 21.52
CA LEU A 415 12.22 4.22 20.86
C LEU A 415 11.25 4.92 21.82
N TRP A 416 10.61 5.96 21.33
CA TRP A 416 9.66 6.79 22.05
C TRP A 416 8.39 6.94 21.24
N GLN A 417 7.26 6.88 21.92
CA GLN A 417 5.95 6.90 21.32
C GLN A 417 5.10 8.00 21.95
N PHE A 418 4.30 8.67 21.14
CA PHE A 418 3.27 9.60 21.57
C PHE A 418 2.05 9.49 20.66
N ILE A 419 0.91 9.96 21.15
CA ILE A 419 -0.35 9.95 20.40
C ILE A 419 -0.72 11.40 20.07
N VAL A 420 -0.96 11.64 18.78
CA VAL A 420 -1.55 12.88 18.28
C VAL A 420 -3.06 12.72 18.41
N PRO A 421 -3.72 13.56 19.21
CA PRO A 421 -5.15 13.43 19.49
C PRO A 421 -5.98 13.60 18.21
N GLU A 422 -7.27 13.25 18.31
CA GLU A 422 -8.25 13.33 17.22
C GLU A 422 -8.22 14.66 16.43
N PRO A 423 -8.65 14.62 15.16
CA PRO A 423 -8.11 15.48 14.13
C PRO A 423 -8.35 16.96 14.41
N ALA A 424 -7.23 17.67 14.54
CA ALA A 424 -7.18 19.03 14.07
C ALA A 424 -7.59 19.05 12.59
N LYS A 425 -8.66 19.77 12.24
CA LYS A 425 -9.09 19.96 10.84
C LYS A 425 -8.03 20.68 9.97
N ALA A 426 -6.93 21.11 10.57
CA ALA A 426 -5.85 21.84 9.91
C ALA A 426 -4.51 21.29 10.36
N ALA A 427 -3.51 21.42 9.48
CA ALA A 427 -2.13 21.10 9.81
C ALA A 427 -1.67 21.91 11.04
N MET A 428 -1.04 21.22 12.00
CA MET A 428 -0.50 21.81 13.22
C MET A 428 1.02 21.73 13.23
N VAL A 429 1.67 22.57 14.03
CA VAL A 429 3.12 22.46 14.23
C VAL A 429 3.39 21.42 15.32
N LEU A 430 4.03 20.32 14.94
CA LEU A 430 4.65 19.37 15.86
C LEU A 430 6.09 19.85 16.14
N SER A 431 6.47 19.87 17.41
CA SER A 431 7.85 20.12 17.84
C SER A 431 8.33 18.99 18.73
N VAL A 432 9.47 18.41 18.39
CA VAL A 432 10.13 17.36 19.16
C VAL A 432 11.53 17.85 19.52
N ALA A 433 11.83 18.00 20.79
CA ALA A 433 13.12 18.51 21.27
C ALA A 433 13.82 17.50 22.18
N MET A 434 15.14 17.34 22.04
CA MET A 434 15.94 16.40 22.81
C MET A 434 17.23 17.06 23.30
N GLY A 435 17.42 17.19 24.61
CA GLY A 435 18.66 17.76 25.16
C GLY A 435 18.86 19.27 24.92
N CYS A 436 17.78 20.01 24.64
CA CYS A 436 17.80 21.47 24.72
C CYS A 436 17.61 21.86 26.20
N ASP A 437 18.66 22.34 26.85
CA ASP A 437 18.59 22.87 28.23
C ASP A 437 17.76 24.16 28.29
#